data_AF-A0A1F6GXN3-F1
#
_entry.id   AF-A0A1F6GXN3-F1
#
_cell.length_a   1.000
_cell.length_b   1.000
_cell.length_c   1.000
_cell.angle_alpha   90.00
_cell.angle_beta   90.00
_cell.angle_gamma   90.00
#
_symmetry.space_group_name_H-M   'P 1'
#
loop_
_entity.id
_entity.type
_entity.pdbx_description
1 polymer ?
#
loop_
_entity_poly.entity_id
_entity_poly.type
_entity_poly.pdbx_seq_one_letter_code
_entity_poly.pdbx_strand_id
1 'polypeptide(L)'
;MSAHIIILGFVQGVGMRRFIAKKANQLGLSGWVKNLPDSRVEVLVQGDKEKIVELIKIIEQGNIFSDVKDVVVEWAEDKETLNDFLIL
;
A
#
# COMPACT_ATOMS: atom_id res chain seq x y z
N MET A 1 12.04 8.09 -2.71
CA MET A 1 12.05 7.22 -1.52
C MET A 1 11.03 6.14 -1.75
N SER A 2 11.31 4.91 -1.33
CA SER A 2 10.39 3.79 -1.50
C SER A 2 10.12 3.11 -0.16
N ALA A 3 8.93 2.53 -0.05
CA ALA A 3 8.52 1.72 1.09
C ALA A 3 7.87 0.43 0.60
N HIS A 4 8.28 -0.67 1.23
CA HIS A 4 7.65 -1.97 1.11
C HIS A 4 6.75 -2.18 2.32
N ILE A 5 5.47 -2.43 2.08
CA ILE A 5 4.44 -2.47 3.12
C ILE A 5 3.74 -3.81 3.07
N ILE A 6 3.68 -4.49 4.21
CA ILE A 6 2.91 -5.73 4.40
C ILE A 6 1.77 -5.45 5.35
N ILE A 7 0.55 -5.75 4.89
CA ILE A 7 -0.69 -5.51 5.62
C ILE A 7 -1.27 -6.85 6.05
N LEU A 8 -1.54 -6.98 7.35
CA LEU A 8 -2.09 -8.18 7.97
C LEU A 8 -3.52 -7.90 8.48
N GLY A 9 -4.35 -8.94 8.49
CA GLY A 9 -5.72 -8.90 9.00
C GLY A 9 -6.75 -9.39 7.97
N PHE A 10 -8.01 -8.95 8.12
CA PHE A 10 -9.07 -9.22 7.15
C PHE A 10 -9.01 -8.18 6.02
N VAL A 11 -8.12 -8.43 5.05
CA VAL A 11 -7.72 -7.45 4.03
C VAL A 11 -7.90 -7.94 2.58
N GLN A 12 -8.34 -9.18 2.37
CA GLN A 12 -8.69 -9.72 1.06
C GLN A 12 -10.20 -9.91 0.90
N GLY A 13 -10.71 -9.84 -0.33
CA GLY A 13 -12.16 -9.89 -0.61
C GLY A 13 -12.92 -8.60 -0.27
N VAL A 14 -12.25 -7.59 0.31
CA VAL A 14 -12.84 -6.34 0.82
C VAL A 14 -12.50 -5.12 -0.04
N GLY A 15 -11.99 -5.32 -1.25
CA GLY A 15 -11.60 -4.23 -2.15
C GLY A 15 -10.35 -3.45 -1.72
N MET A 16 -9.53 -3.98 -0.80
CA MET A 16 -8.36 -3.29 -0.24
C MET A 16 -7.37 -2.81 -1.32
N ARG A 17 -7.05 -3.65 -2.31
CA ARG A 17 -6.18 -3.28 -3.44
C ARG A 17 -6.66 -2.03 -4.18
N ARG A 18 -7.96 -1.97 -4.50
CA ARG A 18 -8.57 -0.83 -5.19
C ARG A 18 -8.59 0.42 -4.30
N PHE A 19 -8.83 0.25 -3.00
CA PHE A 19 -8.79 1.32 -2.02
C PHE A 19 -7.39 1.95 -1.95
N ILE A 20 -6.35 1.13 -1.79
CA ILE A 20 -4.94 1.56 -1.72
C ILE A 20 -4.55 2.26 -3.03
N ALA A 21 -4.79 1.63 -4.18
CA ALA A 21 -4.43 2.20 -5.48
C ALA A 21 -5.11 3.56 -5.71
N LYS A 22 -6.39 3.72 -5.33
CA LYS A 22 -7.07 5.01 -5.42
C LYS A 22 -6.39 6.06 -4.56
N LYS A 23 -6.01 5.72 -3.32
CA LYS A 23 -5.39 6.66 -2.37
C LYS A 23 -3.96 7.02 -2.76
N ALA A 24 -3.17 6.06 -3.20
CA ALA A 24 -1.83 6.31 -3.72
C ALA A 24 -1.85 7.25 -4.92
N ASN A 25 -2.75 7.02 -5.89
CA ASN A 25 -2.93 7.93 -7.03
C ASN A 25 -3.36 9.35 -6.61
N GLN A 26 -4.27 9.48 -5.63
CA GLN A 26 -4.68 10.78 -5.10
C GLN A 26 -3.52 11.56 -4.45
N LEU A 27 -2.56 10.85 -3.87
CA LEU A 27 -1.34 11.41 -3.29
C LEU A 27 -0.23 11.61 -4.34
N GLY A 28 -0.43 11.20 -5.60
CA GLY A 28 0.61 11.27 -6.63
C GLY A 28 1.78 10.33 -6.35
N LEU A 29 1.52 9.18 -5.72
CA LEU A 29 2.49 8.11 -5.47
C LEU A 29 2.43 7.07 -6.59
N SER A 30 3.59 6.51 -6.94
CA SER A 30 3.71 5.38 -7.87
C SER A 30 4.03 4.09 -7.13
N GLY A 31 3.83 2.93 -7.76
CA GLY A 31 3.92 1.67 -7.04
C GLY A 31 3.11 0.53 -7.62
N TRP A 32 2.87 -0.46 -6.77
CA TRP A 32 1.87 -1.49 -7.02
C TRP A 32 1.34 -2.07 -5.72
N VAL A 33 0.18 -2.71 -5.80
CA VAL A 33 -0.42 -3.46 -4.70
C VAL A 33 -0.86 -4.83 -5.18
N LYS A 34 -0.59 -5.88 -4.40
CA LYS A 34 -0.97 -7.27 -4.74
C LYS A 34 -1.44 -8.05 -3.53
N ASN A 35 -2.28 -9.06 -3.78
CA ASN A 35 -2.64 -10.05 -2.77
C ASN A 35 -1.55 -11.12 -2.69
N LEU A 36 -1.17 -11.50 -1.47
CA LEU A 36 -0.31 -12.64 -1.21
C LEU A 36 -1.13 -13.92 -1.02
N PRO A 37 -0.54 -15.10 -1.32
CA PRO A 37 -1.23 -16.39 -1.17
C PRO A 37 -1.56 -16.74 0.29
N ASP A 38 -0.89 -16.11 1.25
CA ASP A 38 -1.10 -16.28 2.68
C ASP A 38 -2.13 -15.29 3.29
N SER A 39 -3.00 -14.74 2.44
CA SER A 39 -4.06 -13.79 2.81
C SER A 39 -3.60 -12.38 3.20
N ARG A 40 -2.31 -12.06 3.11
CA ARG A 40 -1.79 -10.68 3.31
C ARG A 40 -1.93 -9.82 2.06
N VAL A 41 -1.75 -8.51 2.20
CA VAL A 41 -1.61 -7.57 1.07
C VAL A 41 -0.23 -6.95 1.12
N GLU A 42 0.45 -6.93 -0.03
CA GLU A 42 1.78 -6.33 -0.20
C GLU A 42 1.67 -5.10 -1.08
N VAL A 43 2.34 -4.03 -0.67
CA VAL A 43 2.42 -2.76 -1.40
C VAL A 43 3.88 -2.40 -1.57
N LEU A 44 4.28 -2.05 -2.80
CA LEU A 44 5.48 -1.27 -3.03
C LEU A 44 5.03 0.12 -3.44
N VAL A 45 5.54 1.15 -2.77
CA VAL A 45 5.19 2.54 -3.07
C VAL A 45 6.44 3.41 -3.13
N GLN A 46 6.46 4.34 -4.08
CA GLN A 46 7.55 5.27 -4.30
C GLN A 46 7.01 6.71 -4.41
N GLY A 47 7.78 7.66 -3.88
CA GLY A 47 7.47 9.09 -3.95
C GLY A 47 8.04 9.88 -2.77
N ASP A 48 7.38 11.01 -2.47
CA ASP A 48 7.68 11.86 -1.33
C ASP A 48 7.42 11.10 -0.02
N LYS A 49 8.39 11.12 0.91
CA LYS A 49 8.31 10.37 2.16
C LYS A 49 7.07 10.73 2.98
N GLU A 50 6.73 12.02 3.04
CA GLU A 50 5.59 12.54 3.79
C GLU A 50 4.27 11.97 3.26
N LYS A 51 4.15 11.86 1.94
CA LYS A 51 2.96 11.30 1.27
C LYS A 51 2.88 9.79 1.44
N ILE A 52 4.02 9.08 1.45
CA ILE A 52 4.05 7.65 1.79
C ILE A 52 3.59 7.45 3.23
N VAL A 53 4.06 8.26 4.18
CA VAL A 53 3.61 8.22 5.58
C VAL A 53 2.11 8.50 5.69
N GLU A 54 1.56 9.43 4.90
CA GLU A 54 0.12 9.66 4.84
C GLU A 54 -0.64 8.43 4.31
N LEU A 55 -0.14 7.79 3.24
CA LEU A 55 -0.73 6.56 2.72
C LEU A 55 -0.72 5.44 3.77
N ILE A 56 0.37 5.27 4.52
CA ILE A 56 0.48 4.27 5.60
C ILE A 56 -0.61 4.49 6.65
N LYS A 57 -0.82 5.73 7.11
CA LYS A 57 -1.90 6.05 8.07
C LYS A 57 -3.29 5.72 7.54
N ILE A 58 -3.52 5.96 6.24
CA ILE A 58 -4.78 5.61 5.58
C ILE A 58 -4.95 4.08 5.51
N ILE A 59 -3.86 3.34 5.27
CA ILE A 59 -3.85 1.87 5.27
C ILE A 59 -4.15 1.32 6.66
N GLU A 60 -3.54 1.87 7.71
CA GLU A 60 -3.78 1.46 9.11
C GLU A 60 -5.27 1.60 9.51
N GLN A 61 -5.95 2.63 9.01
CA GLN A 61 -7.39 2.81 9.22
C GLN A 61 -8.23 1.82 8.40
N GLY A 62 -7.72 1.38 7.25
CA GLY A 62 -8.43 0.50 6.34
C GLY A 62 -9.67 1.12 5.70
N ASN A 63 -10.49 0.28 5.08
CA ASN A 63 -11.82 0.62 4.58
C ASN A 63 -12.91 0.03 5.49
N ILE A 64 -14.17 0.41 5.26
CA ILE A 64 -15.32 0.01 6.10
C ILE A 64 -15.58 -1.51 6.14
N PHE A 65 -14.97 -2.29 5.24
CA PHE A 65 -15.13 -3.74 5.16
C PHE A 65 -13.88 -4.51 5.61
N SER A 66 -12.78 -3.81 5.89
CA SER A 66 -11.51 -4.42 6.30
C SER A 66 -11.28 -4.29 7.80
N ASP A 67 -10.54 -5.23 8.36
CA ASP A 67 -10.03 -5.15 9.73
C ASP A 67 -8.51 -5.34 9.68
N VAL A 68 -7.79 -4.21 9.67
CA VAL A 68 -6.33 -4.18 9.62
C VAL A 68 -5.79 -4.44 11.02
N LYS A 69 -4.98 -5.48 11.17
CA LYS A 69 -4.39 -5.89 12.45
C LYS A 69 -2.99 -5.35 12.64
N ASP A 70 -2.22 -5.31 11.57
CA ASP A 70 -0.84 -4.87 11.62
C ASP A 70 -0.36 -4.39 10.24
N VAL A 71 0.59 -3.47 10.26
CA VAL A 71 1.21 -2.87 9.08
C VAL A 71 2.72 -2.82 9.30
N VAL A 72 3.44 -3.66 8.58
CA VAL A 72 4.91 -3.71 8.61
C VAL A 72 5.45 -2.89 7.45
N VAL A 73 6.38 -1.97 7.74
CA VAL A 73 6.96 -1.05 6.76
C VAL A 73 8.47 -1.18 6.75
N GLU A 74 9.03 -1.48 5.57
CA GLU A 74 10.46 -1.47 5.31
C GLU A 74 10.78 -0.35 4.31
N TRP A 75 11.67 0.56 4.70
CA TRP A 75 12.08 1.68 3.86
C TRP A 75 13.30 1.33 3.03
N ALA A 76 13.33 1.76 1.77
CA ALA A 76 14.44 1.54 0.86
C ALA A 76 14.74 2.75 -0.02
N GLU A 77 15.99 2.83 -0.48
CA GLU A 77 16.38 3.73 -1.56
C GLU A 77 15.85 3.21 -2.90
N ASP A 78 15.47 4.15 -3.76
CA ASP A 78 14.85 3.84 -5.04
C ASP A 78 15.89 3.21 -5.98
N LYS A 79 15.74 1.91 -6.27
CA LYS A 79 16.59 1.23 -7.26
C LYS A 79 16.09 1.42 -8.69
N GLU A 80 14.78 1.56 -8.86
CA GLU A 80 14.08 1.77 -10.13
C GLU A 80 12.96 2.79 -9.93
N THR A 81 12.68 3.58 -10.97
CA THR A 81 11.59 4.56 -10.95
C THR A 81 10.31 3.94 -11.48
N LEU A 82 9.27 3.95 -10.64
CA LEU A 82 7.91 3.59 -11.03
C LEU A 82 7.15 4.85 -11.46
N ASN A 83 6.42 4.77 -12.57
CA ASN A 83 5.67 5.90 -13.12
C ASN A 83 4.16 5.83 -12.84
N ASP A 84 3.64 4.63 -12.60
CA ASP A 84 2.21 4.37 -12.38
C ASP A 84 1.99 3.65 -11.05
N PHE A 85 0.73 3.59 -10.61
CA PHE A 85 0.31 2.75 -9.50
C PHE A 85 -0.57 1.59 -9.99
N LEU A 86 -0.03 0.37 -9.97
CA LEU A 86 -0.68 -0.82 -10.54
C LEU A 86 -1.40 -1.67 -9.49
N ILE A 87 -2.45 -2.38 -9.91
CA ILE A 87 -3.10 -3.44 -9.12
C ILE A 87 -2.72 -4.77 -9.73
N LEU A 88 -2.13 -5.66 -8.91
CA LEU A 88 -1.71 -7.01 -9.28
C LEU A 88 -2.52 -8.09 -8.53
#